data_AF-A0AAD3H7T5-F1
#
_entry.id   AF-A0AAD3H7T5-F1
#
_cell.length_a   1.000
_cell.length_b   1.000
_cell.length_c   1.000
_cell.angle_alpha   90.00
_cell.angle_beta   90.00
_cell.angle_gamma   90.00
#
_symmetry.space_group_name_H-M   'P 1'
#
loop_
_entity.id
_entity.type
_entity.pdbx_description
1 polymer ?
#
loop_
_entity_poly.entity_id
_entity_poly.type
_entity_poly.pdbx_seq_one_letter_code
_entity_poly.pdbx_strand_id
1 'polypeptide(L)'
;MHHNQIRQHSPLQSTENANLIENEIEERSSTVTDVSTVITHFLSCFLVATLFITWEGIDCTYLKPLSSTIRNFPQMSESASLTSESPQNIVELMAQSTRGMGRGKVDRSDGWYQDTYLTSRESISTDINSARSIPSYNEIMLEHRTSRIPSWKLGQIIKEDVDNAVDTILSSIETLNELKLKATEYEWDEMKSVLMSPILTSDLQYSCSLLQQAKEFLSDDARQEVGFDWGSCAWRRCGAQADAQESLAELYNSIGLFEPFECLFTIDIVERSLRDIITVVPNDLKPDSTSIIERIGEYVPYEPRNGGVDGEDETIDQDYLDALAQFQVYDEDDDGE
;
A
#
# COMPACT_ATOMS: atom_id res chain seq x y z
N MET A 1 35.85 96.43 -17.48
CA MET A 1 34.81 96.41 -18.52
C MET A 1 34.29 94.98 -18.63
N HIS A 2 32.96 94.82 -18.56
CA HIS A 2 32.24 93.55 -18.53
C HIS A 2 32.63 92.58 -19.65
N HIS A 3 32.91 91.33 -19.29
CA HIS A 3 32.89 90.22 -20.24
C HIS A 3 31.80 89.22 -19.81
N ASN A 4 30.65 89.33 -20.46
CA ASN A 4 29.59 88.34 -20.46
C ASN A 4 30.10 87.08 -21.17
N GLN A 5 30.39 86.01 -20.42
CA GLN A 5 30.55 84.67 -21.00
C GLN A 5 29.18 84.00 -21.08
N ILE A 6 28.64 83.97 -22.30
CA ILE A 6 27.48 83.18 -22.68
C ILE A 6 27.90 81.70 -22.64
N ARG A 7 27.38 80.94 -21.67
CA ARG A 7 27.46 79.47 -21.63
C ARG A 7 26.58 78.91 -22.74
N GLN A 8 27.20 78.45 -23.82
CA GLN A 8 26.53 77.63 -24.82
C GLN A 8 26.28 76.24 -24.22
N HIS A 9 25.01 75.91 -24.00
CA HIS A 9 24.59 74.54 -23.74
C HIS A 9 24.74 73.74 -25.03
N SER A 10 25.71 72.81 -25.05
CA SER A 10 25.90 71.86 -26.15
C SER A 10 24.72 70.88 -26.25
N PRO A 11 24.12 70.68 -27.43
CA PRO A 11 22.97 69.80 -27.63
C PRO A 11 23.34 68.31 -27.77
N LEU A 12 24.47 67.87 -27.18
CA LEU A 12 25.02 66.52 -27.37
C LEU A 12 24.63 65.51 -26.27
N GLN A 13 23.90 65.92 -25.22
CA GLN A 13 23.42 65.01 -24.16
C GLN A 13 22.05 64.36 -24.46
N SER A 14 21.40 64.72 -25.57
CA SER A 14 20.04 64.22 -25.88
C SER A 14 20.03 62.86 -26.57
N THR A 15 21.09 62.47 -27.28
CA THR A 15 21.13 61.23 -28.06
C THR A 15 21.65 60.04 -27.27
N GLU A 16 22.50 60.27 -26.27
CA GLU A 16 23.05 59.21 -25.43
C GLU A 16 22.00 58.63 -24.45
N ASN A 17 21.09 59.48 -23.96
CA ASN A 17 19.97 59.05 -23.12
C ASN A 17 18.88 58.28 -23.89
N ALA A 18 18.73 58.51 -25.20
CA ALA A 18 17.73 57.81 -26.01
C ALA A 18 18.11 56.33 -26.23
N ASN A 19 19.39 56.06 -26.52
CA ASN A 19 19.87 54.70 -26.73
C ASN A 19 19.86 53.85 -25.44
N LEU A 20 20.03 54.49 -24.28
CA LEU A 20 19.96 53.81 -22.98
C LEU A 20 18.53 53.35 -22.64
N ILE A 21 17.53 54.15 -23.04
CA ILE A 21 16.11 53.81 -22.83
C ILE A 21 15.67 52.70 -23.80
N GLU A 22 16.13 52.71 -25.06
CA GLU A 22 15.82 51.62 -26.00
C GLU A 22 16.38 50.27 -25.54
N ASN A 23 17.62 50.23 -25.02
CA ASN A 23 18.21 49.00 -24.49
C ASN A 23 17.48 48.47 -23.24
N GLU A 24 17.03 49.34 -22.32
CA GLU A 24 16.25 48.91 -21.15
C GLU A 24 14.84 48.39 -21.54
N ILE A 25 14.25 48.92 -22.62
CA ILE A 25 12.95 48.44 -23.12
C ILE A 25 13.10 47.07 -23.78
N GLU A 26 14.19 46.84 -24.52
CA GLU A 26 14.45 45.57 -25.21
C GLU A 26 14.77 44.44 -24.20
N GLU A 27 15.56 44.73 -23.16
CA GLU A 27 15.89 43.76 -22.10
C GLU A 27 14.69 43.43 -21.19
N ARG A 28 13.77 44.40 -20.98
CA ARG A 28 12.48 44.11 -20.33
C ARG A 28 11.55 43.29 -21.23
N SER A 29 11.64 43.43 -22.54
CA SER A 29 10.81 42.64 -23.46
C SER A 29 11.25 41.17 -23.51
N SER A 30 12.55 40.88 -23.46
CA SER A 30 13.07 39.50 -23.48
C SER A 30 12.79 38.74 -22.18
N THR A 31 12.87 39.41 -21.04
CA THR A 31 12.57 38.80 -19.73
C THR A 31 11.08 38.44 -19.57
N VAL A 32 10.18 39.21 -20.16
CA VAL A 32 8.73 38.91 -20.14
C VAL A 32 8.39 37.67 -20.97
N THR A 33 9.05 37.46 -22.11
CA THR A 33 8.84 36.26 -22.94
C THR A 33 9.33 34.98 -22.26
N ASP A 34 10.42 35.04 -21.49
CA ASP A 34 10.92 33.88 -20.74
C ASP A 34 9.99 33.50 -19.59
N VAL A 35 9.51 34.49 -18.82
CA VAL A 35 8.55 34.22 -17.72
C VAL A 35 7.24 33.65 -18.25
N SER A 36 6.74 34.16 -19.38
CA SER A 36 5.53 33.61 -19.99
C SER A 36 5.71 32.16 -20.44
N THR A 37 6.89 31.80 -20.95
CA THR A 37 7.19 30.44 -21.41
C THR A 37 7.29 29.46 -20.25
N VAL A 38 7.87 29.88 -19.12
CA VAL A 38 7.93 29.06 -17.90
C VAL A 38 6.53 28.86 -17.32
N ILE A 39 5.70 29.91 -17.28
CA ILE A 39 4.32 29.80 -16.76
C ILE A 39 3.48 28.86 -17.64
N THR A 40 3.57 28.97 -18.98
CA THR A 40 2.82 28.08 -19.88
C THR A 40 3.27 26.63 -19.75
N HIS A 41 4.58 26.38 -19.62
CA HIS A 41 5.09 25.03 -19.38
C HIS A 41 4.57 24.46 -18.05
N PHE A 42 4.67 25.22 -16.96
CA PHE A 42 4.17 24.80 -15.64
C PHE A 42 2.67 24.48 -15.68
N LEU A 43 1.85 25.34 -16.30
CA LEU A 43 0.42 25.10 -16.43
C LEU A 43 0.12 23.87 -17.29
N SER A 44 0.91 23.60 -18.33
CA SER A 44 0.75 22.41 -19.16
C SER A 44 1.04 21.13 -18.37
N CYS A 45 2.13 21.10 -17.60
CA CYS A 45 2.47 19.96 -16.75
C CYS A 45 1.41 19.73 -15.66
N PHE A 46 0.95 20.81 -15.02
CA PHE A 46 -0.12 20.72 -14.01
C PHE A 46 -1.42 20.16 -14.59
N LEU A 47 -1.80 20.58 -15.80
CA LEU A 47 -3.00 20.09 -16.47
C LEU A 47 -2.87 18.61 -16.85
N VAL A 48 -1.72 18.19 -17.39
CA VAL A 48 -1.45 16.78 -17.69
C VAL A 48 -1.47 15.92 -16.43
N ALA A 49 -0.82 16.34 -15.35
CA ALA A 49 -0.85 15.63 -14.06
C ALA A 49 -2.27 15.52 -13.50
N THR A 50 -3.06 16.60 -13.57
CA THR A 50 -4.46 16.59 -13.15
C THR A 50 -5.27 15.60 -13.99
N LEU A 51 -5.05 15.56 -15.32
CA LEU A 51 -5.71 14.59 -16.20
C LEU A 51 -5.36 13.16 -15.81
N PHE A 52 -4.08 12.84 -15.57
CA PHE A 52 -3.67 11.51 -15.13
C PHE A 52 -4.28 11.13 -13.79
N ILE A 53 -4.24 12.01 -12.78
CA ILE A 53 -4.85 11.76 -11.47
C ILE A 53 -6.37 11.56 -11.60
N THR A 54 -7.04 12.36 -12.44
CA THR A 54 -8.49 12.18 -12.67
C THR A 54 -8.79 10.93 -13.47
N TRP A 55 -7.93 10.54 -14.41
CA TRP A 55 -8.10 9.32 -15.21
C TRP A 55 -7.88 8.08 -14.37
N GLU A 56 -6.82 8.05 -13.55
CA GLU A 56 -6.57 6.99 -12.58
C GLU A 56 -7.67 6.96 -11.53
N GLY A 57 -8.11 8.12 -11.03
CA GLY A 57 -9.25 8.20 -10.12
C GLY A 57 -10.53 7.65 -10.74
N ILE A 58 -10.81 7.94 -12.01
CA ILE A 58 -11.92 7.35 -12.78
C ILE A 58 -11.69 5.84 -12.90
N ASP A 59 -10.52 5.40 -13.34
CA ASP A 59 -10.22 3.98 -13.56
C ASP A 59 -10.36 3.19 -12.25
N CYS A 60 -9.75 3.64 -11.15
CA CYS A 60 -9.91 3.03 -9.83
C CYS A 60 -11.36 3.07 -9.29
N THR A 61 -12.16 4.08 -9.65
CA THR A 61 -13.56 4.17 -9.21
C THR A 61 -14.50 3.31 -10.08
N TYR A 62 -14.15 3.08 -11.35
CA TYR A 62 -14.95 2.31 -12.31
C TYR A 62 -14.46 0.88 -12.54
N LEU A 63 -13.25 0.55 -12.10
CA LEU A 63 -12.83 -0.81 -11.76
C LEU A 63 -13.69 -1.24 -10.58
N LYS A 64 -14.92 -1.69 -10.89
CA LYS A 64 -15.64 -2.59 -10.01
C LYS A 64 -14.61 -3.62 -9.55
N PRO A 65 -14.46 -3.88 -8.25
CA PRO A 65 -13.68 -5.02 -7.83
C PRO A 65 -14.22 -6.20 -8.65
N LEU A 66 -13.34 -6.89 -9.38
CA LEU A 66 -13.73 -8.06 -10.13
C LEU A 66 -14.59 -8.93 -9.21
N SER A 67 -15.67 -9.51 -9.72
CA SER A 67 -16.55 -10.34 -8.90
C SER A 67 -15.82 -11.53 -8.24
N SER A 68 -14.56 -11.78 -8.60
CA SER A 68 -13.65 -12.68 -7.92
C SER A 68 -13.11 -12.15 -6.58
N THR A 69 -12.96 -10.84 -6.39
CA THR A 69 -12.46 -10.22 -5.13
C THR A 69 -13.59 -9.93 -4.13
N ILE A 70 -14.82 -9.74 -4.60
CA ILE A 70 -16.00 -9.67 -3.73
C ILE A 70 -16.47 -11.09 -3.46
N ARG A 71 -16.17 -11.62 -2.27
CA ARG A 71 -16.69 -12.90 -1.78
C ARG A 71 -18.16 -13.08 -2.18
N ASN A 72 -18.42 -14.10 -3.00
CA ASN A 72 -19.73 -14.45 -3.56
C ASN A 72 -20.89 -14.25 -2.57
N PHE A 73 -21.62 -13.14 -2.69
CA PHE A 73 -22.98 -13.05 -2.17
C PHE A 73 -23.95 -13.61 -3.21
N PRO A 74 -25.09 -14.21 -2.81
CA PRO A 74 -26.01 -14.85 -3.74
C PRO A 74 -26.52 -13.83 -4.78
N GLN A 75 -26.35 -14.17 -6.05
CA GLN A 75 -26.75 -13.37 -7.21
C GLN A 75 -28.21 -12.91 -7.10
N MET A 76 -28.42 -11.60 -7.00
CA MET A 76 -29.69 -11.01 -7.44
C MET A 76 -29.59 -10.71 -8.94
N SER A 77 -30.60 -11.20 -9.65
CA SER A 77 -30.78 -11.18 -11.10
C SER A 77 -30.52 -9.83 -11.78
N GLU A 78 -29.79 -9.91 -12.89
CA GLU A 78 -29.47 -8.84 -13.84
C GLU A 78 -30.71 -8.12 -14.39
N SER A 79 -30.74 -6.80 -14.28
CA SER A 79 -31.16 -5.86 -15.35
C SER A 79 -31.11 -4.41 -14.86
N ALA A 80 -30.00 -3.71 -15.12
CA ALA A 80 -29.97 -2.25 -15.10
C ALA A 80 -28.85 -1.72 -16.02
N SER A 81 -29.23 -1.00 -17.08
CA SER A 81 -28.31 -0.26 -17.93
C SER A 81 -27.85 1.01 -17.20
N LEU A 82 -26.54 1.18 -17.07
CA LEU A 82 -25.90 2.32 -16.40
C LEU A 82 -25.84 3.54 -17.33
N THR A 83 -26.38 4.68 -16.91
CA THR A 83 -25.98 6.01 -17.40
C THR A 83 -25.06 6.64 -16.35
N SER A 84 -23.80 6.88 -16.73
CA SER A 84 -22.73 7.35 -15.85
C SER A 84 -22.74 8.87 -15.67
N GLU A 85 -23.02 9.35 -14.46
CA GLU A 85 -22.62 10.70 -14.05
C GLU A 85 -21.75 10.63 -12.80
N SER A 86 -20.47 10.96 -12.98
CA SER A 86 -19.41 11.07 -11.97
C SER A 86 -19.79 12.01 -10.81
N PRO A 87 -19.34 11.73 -9.56
CA PRO A 87 -19.38 12.71 -8.48
C PRO A 87 -18.60 13.98 -8.87
N GLN A 88 -19.15 15.16 -8.53
CA GLN A 88 -18.63 16.46 -9.00
C GLN A 88 -17.54 17.06 -8.11
N ASN A 89 -17.21 16.48 -6.95
CA ASN A 89 -16.18 17.05 -6.07
C ASN A 89 -15.46 16.02 -5.18
N ILE A 90 -14.12 16.09 -5.15
CA ILE A 90 -13.24 15.17 -4.39
C ILE A 90 -13.50 15.21 -2.87
N VAL A 91 -13.87 16.38 -2.34
CA VAL A 91 -14.21 16.57 -0.93
C VAL A 91 -15.44 15.77 -0.52
N GLU A 92 -16.40 15.61 -1.44
CA GLU A 92 -17.64 14.86 -1.20
C GLU A 92 -17.36 13.35 -1.18
N LEU A 93 -16.47 12.87 -2.06
CA LEU A 93 -15.98 11.49 -2.08
C LEU A 93 -15.21 11.13 -0.80
N MET A 94 -14.33 12.01 -0.32
CA MET A 94 -13.58 11.82 0.94
C MET A 94 -14.49 11.89 2.18
N ALA A 95 -15.52 12.74 2.16
CA ALA A 95 -16.49 12.84 3.25
C ALA A 95 -17.42 11.62 3.33
N GLN A 96 -17.77 11.01 2.18
CA GLN A 96 -18.60 9.81 2.13
C GLN A 96 -17.85 8.56 2.63
N SER A 97 -16.57 8.41 2.28
CA SER A 97 -15.72 7.29 2.69
C SER A 97 -15.43 7.28 4.20
N THR A 98 -15.21 8.45 4.81
CA THR A 98 -14.92 8.55 6.26
C THR A 98 -16.16 8.46 7.16
N ARG A 99 -17.34 8.90 6.71
CA ARG A 99 -18.57 8.93 7.54
C ARG A 99 -19.30 7.58 7.60
N GLY A 100 -19.04 6.66 6.67
CA GLY A 100 -19.52 5.27 6.72
C GLY A 100 -18.85 4.42 7.82
N MET A 101 -17.72 4.89 8.39
CA MET A 101 -16.93 4.16 9.38
C MET A 101 -17.49 4.19 10.81
N GLY A 102 -18.61 4.87 11.08
CA GLY A 102 -19.11 5.11 12.44
C GLY A 102 -20.44 4.43 12.79
N ARG A 103 -21.12 3.79 11.84
CA ARG A 103 -22.58 3.53 11.94
C ARG A 103 -22.96 2.08 11.68
N GLY A 104 -24.00 1.59 12.35
CA GLY A 104 -24.44 0.20 12.32
C GLY A 104 -25.69 -0.06 11.48
N LYS A 105 -26.19 -1.30 11.52
CA LYS A 105 -27.38 -1.75 10.77
C LYS A 105 -28.62 -0.89 10.99
N VAL A 106 -28.81 -0.43 12.23
CA VAL A 106 -29.95 0.39 12.66
C VAL A 106 -29.92 1.76 11.97
N ASP A 107 -28.74 2.37 11.85
CA ASP A 107 -28.57 3.68 11.21
C ASP A 107 -28.85 3.63 9.69
N ARG A 108 -28.67 2.46 9.04
CA ARG A 108 -29.01 2.22 7.63
C ARG A 108 -30.51 2.01 7.42
N SER A 109 -31.19 1.33 8.36
CA SER A 109 -32.63 1.08 8.27
C SER A 109 -33.46 2.34 8.51
N ASP A 110 -32.94 3.28 9.30
CA ASP A 110 -33.66 4.50 9.70
C ASP A 110 -33.77 5.56 8.58
N GLY A 111 -33.24 5.29 7.38
CA GLY A 111 -33.41 6.15 6.21
C GLY A 111 -32.63 7.46 6.26
N TRP A 112 -32.05 7.84 7.40
CA TRP A 112 -31.29 9.08 7.60
C TRP A 112 -30.16 9.27 6.57
N TYR A 113 -29.49 8.18 6.18
CA TYR A 113 -28.45 8.22 5.14
C TYR A 113 -29.02 8.69 3.79
N GLN A 114 -30.23 8.24 3.44
CA GLN A 114 -30.88 8.65 2.19
C GLN A 114 -31.37 10.10 2.28
N ASP A 115 -31.92 10.49 3.43
CA ASP A 115 -32.38 11.86 3.66
C ASP A 115 -31.24 12.89 3.77
N THR A 116 -30.00 12.45 3.97
CA THR A 116 -28.82 13.34 4.07
C THR A 116 -27.99 13.36 2.78
N TYR A 117 -27.91 12.23 2.04
CA TYR A 117 -27.04 12.10 0.87
C TYR A 117 -27.79 12.03 -0.48
N LEU A 118 -29.08 11.69 -0.49
CA LEU A 118 -29.85 11.49 -1.73
C LEU A 118 -30.98 12.53 -1.94
N THR A 119 -31.33 13.29 -0.90
CA THR A 119 -32.31 14.40 -0.96
C THR A 119 -31.93 15.53 -1.92
N SER A 120 -30.66 15.62 -2.36
CA SER A 120 -30.24 16.62 -3.35
C SER A 120 -30.35 16.17 -4.81
N ARG A 121 -30.80 14.93 -5.10
CA ARG A 121 -31.01 14.44 -6.49
C ARG A 121 -32.37 13.73 -6.61
N GLU A 122 -33.40 14.50 -6.97
CA GLU A 122 -34.81 14.07 -7.10
C GLU A 122 -35.09 12.94 -8.14
N SER A 123 -34.10 12.38 -8.83
CA SER A 123 -34.34 11.48 -9.97
C SER A 123 -33.78 10.05 -9.88
N ILE A 124 -33.11 9.65 -8.78
CA ILE A 124 -32.50 8.30 -8.66
C ILE A 124 -33.26 7.48 -7.61
N SER A 125 -34.48 7.04 -7.93
CA SER A 125 -35.33 6.27 -7.01
C SER A 125 -35.07 4.75 -7.04
N THR A 126 -34.38 4.23 -8.06
CA THR A 126 -34.21 2.78 -8.27
C THR A 126 -32.98 2.19 -7.58
N ASP A 127 -31.97 2.98 -7.22
CA ASP A 127 -30.72 2.45 -6.63
C ASP A 127 -30.65 2.57 -5.09
N ILE A 128 -31.68 3.19 -4.49
CA ILE A 128 -31.79 3.43 -3.04
C ILE A 128 -31.82 2.12 -2.24
N ASN A 129 -32.33 1.05 -2.85
CA ASN A 129 -32.38 -0.28 -2.23
C ASN A 129 -31.03 -1.02 -2.32
N SER A 130 -30.18 -0.73 -3.30
CA SER A 130 -28.86 -1.38 -3.41
C SER A 130 -27.88 -0.81 -2.38
N ALA A 131 -27.92 0.50 -2.11
CA ALA A 131 -27.11 1.11 -1.06
C ALA A 131 -27.47 0.62 0.36
N ARG A 132 -28.74 0.20 0.59
CA ARG A 132 -29.18 -0.38 1.88
C ARG A 132 -28.64 -1.79 2.12
N SER A 133 -28.22 -2.51 1.08
CA SER A 133 -27.70 -3.88 1.25
C SER A 133 -26.21 -3.90 1.59
N ILE A 134 -25.44 -2.87 1.20
CA ILE A 134 -24.00 -2.80 1.44
C ILE A 134 -23.71 -2.54 2.93
N PRO A 135 -23.14 -3.51 3.67
CA PRO A 135 -22.83 -3.36 5.09
C PRO A 135 -21.78 -2.26 5.30
N SER A 136 -21.92 -1.48 6.38
CA SER A 136 -20.91 -0.50 6.73
C SER A 136 -19.59 -1.19 7.12
N TYR A 137 -18.49 -0.45 7.04
CA TYR A 137 -17.20 -0.93 7.56
C TYR A 137 -17.33 -1.43 9.00
N ASN A 138 -18.06 -0.72 9.86
CA ASN A 138 -18.27 -1.17 11.25
C ASN A 138 -19.10 -2.43 11.36
N GLU A 139 -20.03 -2.71 10.45
CA GLU A 139 -20.79 -3.97 10.47
C GLU A 139 -19.93 -5.15 10.01
N ILE A 140 -19.16 -4.97 8.93
CA ILE A 140 -18.17 -5.96 8.47
C ILE A 140 -17.16 -6.22 9.57
N MET A 141 -16.65 -5.14 10.18
CA MET A 141 -15.69 -5.23 11.26
C MET A 141 -16.32 -5.74 12.55
N LEU A 142 -17.59 -5.48 12.83
CA LEU A 142 -18.26 -6.01 14.01
C LEU A 142 -18.43 -7.52 13.88
N GLU A 143 -18.85 -8.03 12.73
CA GLU A 143 -18.92 -9.46 12.44
C GLU A 143 -17.53 -10.12 12.55
N HIS A 144 -16.51 -9.46 11.99
CA HIS A 144 -15.12 -9.91 12.15
C HIS A 144 -14.71 -9.94 13.63
N ARG A 145 -15.02 -8.88 14.39
CA ARG A 145 -14.73 -8.80 15.83
C ARG A 145 -15.51 -9.84 16.63
N THR A 146 -16.78 -10.09 16.35
CA THR A 146 -17.60 -11.04 17.11
C THR A 146 -17.33 -12.50 16.73
N SER A 147 -16.87 -12.79 15.52
CA SER A 147 -16.52 -14.16 15.11
C SER A 147 -15.07 -14.52 15.44
N ARG A 148 -14.11 -13.60 15.27
CA ARG A 148 -12.67 -13.86 15.49
C ARG A 148 -12.16 -13.49 16.87
N ILE A 149 -12.63 -12.44 17.54
CA ILE A 149 -12.11 -12.11 18.89
C ILE A 149 -12.40 -13.23 19.92
N PRO A 150 -13.54 -13.94 19.90
CA PRO A 150 -13.76 -15.04 20.83
C PRO A 150 -12.80 -16.23 20.62
N SER A 151 -12.31 -16.48 19.40
CA SER A 151 -11.25 -17.48 19.21
C SER A 151 -9.90 -17.02 19.78
N TRP A 152 -9.75 -15.73 20.07
CA TRP A 152 -8.63 -15.17 20.82
C TRP A 152 -8.85 -15.18 22.34
N LYS A 153 -9.84 -15.91 22.84
CA LYS A 153 -9.94 -16.22 24.27
C LYS A 153 -9.56 -17.67 24.45
N LEU A 154 -8.27 -17.94 24.31
CA LEU A 154 -7.74 -19.23 24.70
C LEU A 154 -7.85 -19.36 26.21
N GLY A 155 -8.02 -20.59 26.69
CA GLY A 155 -8.05 -20.88 28.12
C GLY A 155 -6.68 -20.62 28.75
N GLN A 156 -6.35 -21.38 29.78
CA GLN A 156 -4.97 -21.38 30.26
C GLN A 156 -4.08 -21.96 29.15
N ILE A 157 -3.16 -21.15 28.63
CA ILE A 157 -2.15 -21.58 27.66
C ILE A 157 -1.07 -22.33 28.43
N ILE A 158 -0.76 -23.56 28.02
CA ILE A 158 0.32 -24.36 28.60
C ILE A 158 1.53 -24.37 27.65
N LYS A 159 2.69 -24.83 28.16
CA LYS A 159 3.94 -24.86 27.37
C LYS A 159 3.79 -25.65 26.06
N GLU A 160 3.11 -26.80 26.12
CA GLU A 160 2.86 -27.66 24.95
C GLU A 160 2.11 -26.93 23.83
N ASP A 161 1.18 -26.03 24.17
CA ASP A 161 0.46 -25.23 23.17
C ASP A 161 1.40 -24.27 22.44
N VAL A 162 2.36 -23.68 23.17
CA VAL A 162 3.36 -22.77 22.61
C VAL A 162 4.34 -23.53 21.73
N ASP A 163 4.83 -24.68 22.19
CA ASP A 163 5.73 -25.54 21.42
C ASP A 163 5.08 -25.97 20.09
N ASN A 164 3.79 -26.37 20.13
CA ASN A 164 3.02 -26.73 18.93
C ASN A 164 2.79 -25.54 17.99
N ALA A 165 2.54 -24.34 18.53
CA ALA A 165 2.38 -23.13 17.73
C ALA A 165 3.69 -22.76 17.01
N VAL A 166 4.83 -22.88 17.68
CA VAL A 166 6.16 -22.67 17.09
C VAL A 166 6.43 -23.68 15.98
N ASP A 167 6.15 -24.96 16.22
CA ASP A 167 6.32 -26.01 15.22
C ASP A 167 5.42 -25.81 13.99
N THR A 168 4.19 -25.33 14.19
CA THR A 168 3.27 -24.97 13.11
C THR A 168 3.86 -23.86 12.26
N ILE A 169 4.42 -22.80 12.86
CA ILE A 169 5.03 -21.69 12.11
C ILE A 169 6.26 -22.16 11.31
N LEU A 170 7.09 -23.03 11.88
CA LEU A 170 8.22 -23.62 11.14
C LEU A 170 7.74 -24.45 9.95
N SER A 171 6.68 -25.24 10.14
CA SER A 171 6.05 -26.03 9.06
C SER A 171 5.41 -25.15 7.99
N SER A 172 4.86 -23.99 8.37
CA SER A 172 4.39 -22.97 7.42
C SER A 172 5.56 -22.44 6.57
N ILE A 173 6.73 -22.15 7.16
CA ILE A 173 7.93 -21.71 6.40
C ILE A 173 8.40 -22.81 5.42
N GLU A 174 8.40 -24.07 5.82
CA GLU A 174 8.70 -25.19 4.91
C GLU A 174 7.72 -25.24 3.73
N THR A 175 6.44 -24.98 3.99
CA THR A 175 5.40 -24.90 2.94
C THR A 175 5.63 -23.70 2.01
N LEU A 176 6.21 -22.59 2.50
CA LEU A 176 6.61 -21.47 1.64
C LEU A 176 7.74 -21.85 0.68
N ASN A 177 8.69 -22.69 1.09
CA ASN A 177 9.73 -23.18 0.18
C ASN A 177 9.15 -24.01 -0.96
N GLU A 178 8.10 -24.80 -0.69
CA GLU A 178 7.34 -25.48 -1.75
C GLU A 178 6.70 -24.47 -2.70
N LEU A 179 6.03 -23.43 -2.17
CA LEU A 179 5.43 -22.37 -3.00
C LEU A 179 6.45 -21.65 -3.88
N LYS A 180 7.68 -21.42 -3.39
CA LYS A 180 8.75 -20.80 -4.18
C LYS A 180 9.11 -21.64 -5.40
N LEU A 181 9.28 -22.95 -5.21
CA LEU A 181 9.56 -23.88 -6.32
C LEU A 181 8.43 -23.86 -7.35
N LYS A 182 7.19 -23.94 -6.88
CA LYS A 182 6.01 -23.89 -7.76
C LYS A 182 5.87 -22.58 -8.52
N ALA A 183 6.22 -21.46 -7.87
CA ALA A 183 6.25 -20.15 -8.52
C ALA A 183 7.28 -20.11 -9.65
N THR A 184 8.49 -20.63 -9.42
CA THR A 184 9.53 -20.68 -10.45
C THR A 184 9.17 -21.57 -11.64
N GLU A 185 8.34 -22.58 -11.42
CA GLU A 185 7.90 -23.55 -12.44
C GLU A 185 6.56 -23.17 -13.11
N TYR A 186 5.99 -22.00 -12.77
CA TYR A 186 4.69 -21.54 -13.28
C TYR A 186 3.52 -22.49 -12.93
N GLU A 187 3.59 -23.23 -11.82
CA GLU A 187 2.58 -24.21 -11.39
C GLU A 187 1.40 -23.56 -10.62
N TRP A 188 0.67 -22.66 -11.26
CA TRP A 188 -0.35 -21.81 -10.60
C TRP A 188 -1.48 -22.56 -9.90
N ASP A 189 -1.99 -23.63 -10.51
CA ASP A 189 -3.08 -24.42 -9.92
C ASP A 189 -2.60 -25.15 -8.65
N GLU A 190 -1.36 -25.64 -8.65
CA GLU A 190 -0.76 -26.31 -7.50
C GLU A 190 -0.45 -25.31 -6.39
N MET A 191 0.11 -24.14 -6.73
CA MET A 191 0.29 -23.04 -5.78
C MET A 191 -1.01 -22.66 -5.09
N LYS A 192 -2.10 -22.54 -5.85
CA LYS A 192 -3.42 -22.22 -5.29
C LYS A 192 -3.89 -23.29 -4.31
N SER A 193 -3.68 -24.56 -4.64
CA SER A 193 -3.98 -25.67 -3.72
C SER A 193 -3.16 -25.58 -2.42
N VAL A 194 -1.86 -25.28 -2.53
CA VAL A 194 -0.97 -25.13 -1.37
C VAL A 194 -1.35 -23.91 -0.52
N LEU A 195 -1.71 -22.78 -1.12
CA LEU A 195 -2.18 -21.60 -0.38
C LEU A 195 -3.50 -21.81 0.36
N MET A 196 -4.36 -22.70 -0.14
CA MET A 196 -5.61 -23.07 0.54
C MET A 196 -5.39 -24.11 1.65
N SER A 197 -4.17 -24.56 1.87
CA SER A 197 -3.85 -25.51 2.93
C SER A 197 -4.12 -24.90 4.32
N PRO A 198 -4.57 -25.72 5.29
CA PRO A 198 -4.76 -25.26 6.68
C PRO A 198 -3.49 -24.65 7.29
N ILE A 199 -2.32 -25.19 6.91
CA ILE A 199 -1.02 -24.78 7.46
C ILE A 199 -0.65 -23.33 7.13
N LEU A 200 -1.12 -22.79 6.00
CA LEU A 200 -0.93 -21.36 5.64
C LEU A 200 -2.15 -20.49 5.94
N THR A 201 -3.26 -21.08 6.38
CA THR A 201 -4.52 -20.35 6.63
C THR A 201 -4.92 -20.42 8.10
N SER A 202 -5.76 -21.38 8.47
CA SER A 202 -6.33 -21.49 9.82
C SER A 202 -5.27 -21.75 10.90
N ASP A 203 -4.29 -22.59 10.61
CA ASP A 203 -3.39 -23.12 11.63
C ASP A 203 -2.28 -22.10 11.94
N LEU A 204 -1.77 -21.45 10.90
CA LEU A 204 -0.85 -20.32 11.05
C LEU A 204 -1.52 -19.16 11.81
N GLN A 205 -2.75 -18.79 11.41
CA GLN A 205 -3.49 -17.73 12.10
C GLN A 205 -3.72 -18.07 13.57
N TYR A 206 -4.11 -19.32 13.87
CA TYR A 206 -4.33 -19.79 15.24
C TYR A 206 -3.04 -19.72 16.05
N SER A 207 -1.94 -20.24 15.49
CA SER A 207 -0.64 -20.31 16.16
C SER A 207 -0.08 -18.93 16.50
N CYS A 208 -0.11 -17.97 15.56
CA CYS A 208 0.30 -16.60 15.84
C CYS A 208 -0.59 -15.93 16.89
N SER A 209 -1.91 -16.16 16.83
CA SER A 209 -2.86 -15.63 17.82
C SER A 209 -2.62 -16.22 19.21
N LEU A 210 -2.19 -17.49 19.30
CA LEU A 210 -1.82 -18.15 20.55
C LEU A 210 -0.56 -17.54 21.15
N LEU A 211 0.49 -17.37 20.34
CA LEU A 211 1.73 -16.72 20.76
C LEU A 211 1.51 -15.30 21.27
N GLN A 212 0.68 -14.51 20.58
CA GLN A 212 0.30 -13.15 20.98
C GLN A 212 -0.31 -13.09 22.39
N GLN A 213 -1.07 -14.13 22.78
CA GLN A 213 -1.76 -14.23 24.06
C GLN A 213 -0.93 -14.90 25.17
N ALA A 214 0.19 -15.54 24.84
CA ALA A 214 1.01 -16.34 25.74
C ALA A 214 1.86 -15.49 26.70
N LYS A 215 1.20 -14.68 27.54
CA LYS A 215 1.81 -13.71 28.48
C LYS A 215 2.77 -14.34 29.50
N GLU A 216 2.59 -15.61 29.82
CA GLU A 216 3.45 -16.34 30.75
C GLU A 216 4.76 -16.79 30.11
N PHE A 217 4.82 -16.84 28.78
CA PHE A 217 5.93 -17.39 28.00
C PHE A 217 6.67 -16.32 27.20
N LEU A 218 5.97 -15.31 26.69
CA LEU A 218 6.53 -14.24 25.85
C LEU A 218 6.42 -12.88 26.55
N SER A 219 7.47 -12.06 26.39
CA SER A 219 7.48 -10.68 26.86
C SER A 219 6.45 -9.81 26.12
N ASP A 220 6.10 -8.66 26.69
CA ASP A 220 5.18 -7.72 26.04
C ASP A 220 5.70 -7.24 24.68
N ASP A 221 7.01 -7.03 24.55
CA ASP A 221 7.64 -6.62 23.29
C ASP A 221 7.62 -7.75 22.26
N ALA A 222 7.92 -8.99 22.66
CA ALA A 222 7.84 -10.15 21.76
C ALA A 222 6.40 -10.35 21.24
N ARG A 223 5.40 -10.21 22.11
CA ARG A 223 3.98 -10.32 21.71
C ARG A 223 3.53 -9.16 20.82
N GLN A 224 4.12 -7.98 20.97
CA GLN A 224 3.89 -6.87 20.04
C GLN A 224 4.51 -7.13 18.68
N GLU A 225 5.71 -7.71 18.63
CA GLU A 225 6.38 -8.08 17.37
C GLU A 225 5.60 -9.15 16.61
N VAL A 226 5.09 -10.17 17.32
CA VAL A 226 4.17 -11.17 16.74
C VAL A 226 2.98 -10.48 16.07
N GLY A 227 2.45 -9.43 16.69
CA GLY A 227 1.38 -8.62 16.11
C GLY A 227 -0.01 -9.20 16.32
N PHE A 228 -0.97 -8.72 15.54
CA PHE A 228 -2.36 -9.15 15.58
C PHE A 228 -2.93 -9.24 14.17
N ASP A 229 -4.08 -9.90 14.04
CA ASP A 229 -4.79 -10.10 12.76
C ASP A 229 -5.05 -8.78 12.01
N TRP A 230 -4.77 -8.79 10.70
CA TRP A 230 -4.95 -7.69 9.75
C TRP A 230 -6.25 -6.91 9.93
N GLY A 231 -7.36 -7.61 10.21
CA GLY A 231 -8.67 -6.96 10.35
C GLY A 231 -8.68 -5.85 11.41
N SER A 232 -7.79 -5.86 12.40
CA SER A 232 -7.74 -4.86 13.47
C SER A 232 -6.76 -3.71 13.22
N CYS A 233 -5.99 -3.78 12.13
CA CYS A 233 -4.88 -2.91 11.78
C CYS A 233 -5.41 -1.68 11.03
N ALA A 234 -5.77 -0.62 11.76
CA ALA A 234 -6.07 0.64 11.10
C ALA A 234 -4.80 1.38 10.72
N TRP A 235 -3.85 1.69 11.62
CA TRP A 235 -2.80 2.67 11.26
C TRP A 235 -1.39 2.58 11.88
N ARG A 236 -1.03 1.73 12.87
CA ARG A 236 0.39 1.61 13.35
C ARG A 236 0.66 0.26 14.04
N ARG A 237 1.79 -0.38 13.70
CA ARG A 237 2.37 -1.60 14.33
C ARG A 237 1.45 -2.83 14.34
N CYS A 238 1.12 -3.31 13.15
CA CYS A 238 0.25 -4.49 13.01
C CYS A 238 1.00 -5.81 13.30
N GLY A 239 2.35 -5.73 13.31
CA GLY A 239 3.29 -6.80 13.65
C GLY A 239 3.37 -7.85 12.56
N ALA A 240 4.30 -8.78 12.72
CA ALA A 240 4.69 -9.70 11.65
C ALA A 240 3.54 -10.64 11.21
N GLN A 241 2.61 -11.01 12.10
CA GLN A 241 1.43 -11.79 11.71
C GLN A 241 0.58 -11.06 10.67
N ALA A 242 0.39 -9.74 10.80
CA ALA A 242 -0.37 -8.98 9.84
C ALA A 242 0.34 -9.04 8.49
N ASP A 243 1.60 -8.57 8.40
CA ASP A 243 2.40 -8.54 7.16
C ASP A 243 2.35 -9.87 6.38
N ALA A 244 2.48 -11.00 7.09
CA ALA A 244 2.32 -12.34 6.51
C ALA A 244 0.93 -12.59 5.90
N GLN A 245 -0.13 -12.16 6.58
CA GLN A 245 -1.51 -12.34 6.14
C GLN A 245 -1.91 -11.46 4.95
N GLU A 246 -1.41 -10.20 4.80
CA GLU A 246 -1.63 -9.46 3.53
C GLU A 246 -1.00 -10.24 2.42
N SER A 247 0.27 -10.57 2.61
CA SER A 247 1.10 -11.05 1.52
C SER A 247 0.54 -12.38 1.02
N LEU A 248 0.08 -13.25 1.93
CA LEU A 248 -0.66 -14.46 1.55
C LEU A 248 -2.00 -14.16 0.85
N ALA A 249 -2.76 -13.16 1.30
CA ALA A 249 -4.03 -12.80 0.68
C ALA A 249 -3.86 -12.18 -0.71
N GLU A 250 -2.88 -11.30 -0.87
CA GLU A 250 -2.49 -10.67 -2.13
C GLU A 250 -2.02 -11.74 -3.11
N LEU A 251 -1.09 -12.60 -2.69
CA LEU A 251 -0.63 -13.73 -3.50
C LEU A 251 -1.80 -14.62 -3.94
N TYR A 252 -2.71 -14.98 -3.02
CA TYR A 252 -3.87 -15.81 -3.36
C TYR A 252 -4.81 -15.14 -4.38
N ASN A 253 -5.05 -13.83 -4.26
CA ASN A 253 -5.95 -13.10 -5.15
C ASN A 253 -5.32 -12.78 -6.51
N SER A 254 -3.99 -12.68 -6.56
CA SER A 254 -3.22 -12.25 -7.73
C SER A 254 -2.47 -13.40 -8.43
N ILE A 255 -2.65 -14.65 -7.98
CA ILE A 255 -2.11 -15.83 -8.68
C ILE A 255 -2.59 -15.90 -10.12
N GLY A 256 -1.66 -16.14 -11.03
CA GLY A 256 -1.89 -16.17 -12.47
C GLY A 256 -1.93 -14.78 -13.12
N LEU A 257 -1.90 -13.70 -12.33
CA LEU A 257 -1.63 -12.34 -12.81
C LEU A 257 -0.16 -11.95 -12.58
N PHE A 258 0.43 -12.40 -11.47
CA PHE A 258 1.83 -12.17 -11.16
C PHE A 258 2.78 -12.99 -12.02
N GLU A 259 3.89 -12.37 -12.40
CA GLU A 259 5.08 -13.08 -12.87
C GLU A 259 5.76 -13.83 -11.70
N PRO A 260 6.57 -14.88 -11.95
CA PRO A 260 7.21 -15.65 -10.88
C PRO A 260 8.00 -14.81 -9.88
N PHE A 261 8.70 -13.77 -10.32
CA PHE A 261 9.50 -12.92 -9.43
C PHE A 261 8.62 -12.09 -8.48
N GLU A 262 7.43 -11.67 -8.90
CA GLU A 262 6.47 -10.94 -8.06
C GLU A 262 5.84 -11.88 -7.02
N CYS A 263 5.55 -13.12 -7.43
CA CYS A 263 5.17 -14.18 -6.50
C CYS A 263 6.26 -14.41 -5.44
N LEU A 264 7.52 -14.59 -5.88
CA LEU A 264 8.66 -14.80 -4.98
C LEU A 264 8.84 -13.64 -4.00
N PHE A 265 8.75 -12.39 -4.48
CA PHE A 265 8.80 -11.21 -3.63
C PHE A 265 7.72 -11.24 -2.55
N THR A 266 6.48 -11.58 -2.92
CA THR A 266 5.37 -11.66 -1.97
C THR A 266 5.57 -12.79 -0.96
N ILE A 267 6.05 -13.96 -1.41
CA ILE A 267 6.39 -15.09 -0.53
C ILE A 267 7.52 -14.73 0.43
N ASP A 268 8.53 -13.98 -0.01
CA ASP A 268 9.65 -13.53 0.83
C ASP A 268 9.18 -12.60 1.96
N ILE A 269 8.17 -11.76 1.72
CA ILE A 269 7.55 -10.95 2.79
C ILE A 269 6.91 -11.85 3.84
N VAL A 270 6.18 -12.88 3.43
CA VAL A 270 5.57 -13.86 4.35
C VAL A 270 6.67 -14.55 5.15
N GLU A 271 7.70 -15.08 4.47
CA GLU A 271 8.79 -15.81 5.11
C GLU A 271 9.52 -14.93 6.14
N ARG A 272 9.93 -13.72 5.76
CA ARG A 272 10.58 -12.77 6.67
C ARG A 272 9.73 -12.56 7.91
N SER A 273 8.44 -12.30 7.72
CA SER A 273 7.51 -12.07 8.82
C SER A 273 7.43 -13.29 9.77
N LEU A 274 7.35 -14.50 9.23
CA LEU A 274 7.35 -15.71 10.07
C LEU A 274 8.68 -15.89 10.81
N ARG A 275 9.82 -15.56 10.18
CA ARG A 275 11.13 -15.62 10.83
C ARG A 275 11.31 -14.56 11.92
N ASP A 276 10.73 -13.38 11.75
CA ASP A 276 10.69 -12.34 12.79
C ASP A 276 9.90 -12.83 14.03
N ILE A 277 8.76 -13.50 13.81
CA ILE A 277 8.00 -14.17 14.88
C ILE A 277 8.86 -15.21 15.60
N ILE A 278 9.52 -16.09 14.86
CA ILE A 278 10.40 -17.11 15.48
C ILE A 278 11.54 -16.43 16.25
N THR A 279 12.12 -15.36 15.74
CA THR A 279 13.27 -14.69 16.38
C THR A 279 12.94 -14.21 17.79
N VAL A 280 11.74 -13.67 18.03
CA VAL A 280 11.33 -13.17 19.35
C VAL A 280 10.90 -14.25 20.34
N VAL A 281 10.72 -15.50 19.91
CA VAL A 281 10.39 -16.61 20.82
C VAL A 281 11.62 -17.00 21.66
N PRO A 282 11.50 -17.25 22.97
CA PRO A 282 12.59 -17.76 23.80
C PRO A 282 13.18 -19.09 23.31
N ASN A 283 14.49 -19.28 23.44
CA ASN A 283 15.19 -20.46 22.95
C ASN A 283 14.77 -21.78 23.63
N ASP A 284 14.22 -21.74 24.84
CA ASP A 284 13.73 -22.91 25.58
C ASP A 284 12.34 -23.39 25.13
N LEU A 285 11.69 -22.63 24.24
CA LEU A 285 10.40 -22.91 23.59
C LEU A 285 10.56 -23.19 22.09
N LYS A 286 11.81 -23.18 21.60
CA LYS A 286 12.16 -23.49 20.23
C LYS A 286 12.68 -24.93 20.14
N PRO A 287 12.53 -25.60 19.00
CA PRO A 287 13.35 -26.76 18.68
C PRO A 287 14.85 -26.40 18.76
N ASP A 288 15.69 -27.41 18.93
CA ASP A 288 17.15 -27.22 18.93
C ASP A 288 17.60 -26.43 17.70
N SER A 289 18.54 -25.49 17.86
CA SER A 289 18.98 -24.60 16.77
C SER A 289 19.44 -25.37 15.53
N THR A 290 20.08 -26.52 15.71
CA THR A 290 20.46 -27.44 14.62
C THR A 290 19.23 -27.91 13.85
N SER A 291 18.15 -28.29 14.53
CA SER A 291 16.91 -28.72 13.88
C SER A 291 16.24 -27.59 13.10
N ILE A 292 16.27 -26.35 13.61
CA ILE A 292 15.74 -25.19 12.90
C ILE A 292 16.55 -24.94 11.62
N ILE A 293 17.88 -24.94 11.71
CA ILE A 293 18.76 -24.71 10.56
C ILE A 293 18.59 -25.81 9.51
N GLU A 294 18.44 -27.08 9.92
CA GLU A 294 18.19 -28.19 9.01
C GLU A 294 16.86 -28.06 8.27
N ARG A 295 15.82 -27.53 8.92
CA ARG A 295 14.47 -27.39 8.38
C ARG A 295 14.32 -26.20 7.44
N ILE A 296 14.78 -25.02 7.88
CA ILE A 296 14.50 -23.75 7.19
C ILE A 296 15.76 -22.98 6.81
N GLY A 297 16.96 -23.50 7.05
CA GLY A 297 18.21 -22.80 6.82
C GLY A 297 18.54 -21.75 7.89
N GLU A 298 19.75 -21.21 7.83
CA GLU A 298 20.22 -20.16 8.74
C GLU A 298 19.45 -18.86 8.49
N TYR A 299 18.79 -18.33 9.52
CA TYR A 299 18.20 -16.99 9.46
C TYR A 299 19.21 -15.97 9.98
N VAL A 300 19.50 -14.97 9.15
CA VAL A 300 20.12 -13.74 9.61
C VAL A 300 19.00 -12.73 9.79
N PRO A 301 18.65 -12.34 11.03
CA PRO A 301 17.66 -11.31 11.27
C PRO A 301 17.99 -10.07 10.45
N TYR A 302 16.97 -9.49 9.81
CA TYR A 302 17.13 -8.18 9.20
C TYR A 302 17.41 -7.19 10.33
N GLU A 303 18.68 -6.85 10.53
CA GLU A 303 19.01 -5.67 11.30
C GLU A 303 18.62 -4.49 10.43
N PRO A 304 17.56 -3.72 10.78
CA PRO A 304 17.30 -2.49 10.07
C PRO A 304 18.58 -1.69 10.18
N ARG A 305 19.29 -1.53 9.05
CA ARG A 305 20.52 -0.77 8.95
C ARG A 305 20.12 0.59 9.50
N ASN A 306 20.44 0.86 10.77
CA ASN A 306 19.82 1.94 11.55
C ASN A 306 19.87 3.15 10.65
N GLY A 307 18.72 3.54 10.08
CA GLY A 307 18.63 4.68 9.20
C GLY A 307 19.13 5.81 10.05
N GLY A 308 20.37 6.23 9.78
CA GLY A 308 21.08 7.17 10.61
C GLY A 308 20.13 8.32 10.83
N VAL A 309 19.77 8.53 12.09
CA VAL A 309 18.94 9.64 12.53
C VAL A 309 19.52 10.89 11.87
N ASP A 310 18.80 11.42 10.88
CA ASP A 310 18.93 12.77 10.34
C ASP A 310 20.36 13.19 9.95
N GLY A 311 21.13 12.30 9.32
CA GLY A 311 22.41 12.63 8.68
C GLY A 311 22.25 12.61 7.16
N GLU A 312 22.33 13.78 6.53
CA GLU A 312 22.24 14.07 5.09
C GLU A 312 23.29 13.36 4.22
N ASP A 313 23.37 12.02 4.24
CA ASP A 313 24.17 11.27 3.27
C ASP A 313 23.24 10.69 2.19
N GLU A 314 23.00 11.49 1.16
CA GLU A 314 22.33 11.12 -0.10
C GLU A 314 23.17 10.15 -0.96
N THR A 315 24.07 9.37 -0.36
CA THR A 315 24.76 8.30 -1.08
C THR A 315 23.76 7.16 -1.26
N ILE A 316 23.09 7.15 -2.41
CA ILE A 316 22.42 5.97 -2.95
C ILE A 316 23.32 4.76 -2.67
N ASP A 317 22.77 3.75 -2.01
CA ASP A 317 23.50 2.59 -1.51
C ASP A 317 24.34 1.99 -2.64
N GLN A 318 25.66 2.06 -2.52
CA GLN A 318 26.58 1.54 -3.54
C GLN A 318 26.29 0.04 -3.76
N ASP A 319 25.85 -0.67 -2.71
CA ASP A 319 25.42 -2.06 -2.77
C ASP A 319 24.20 -2.25 -3.70
N TYR A 320 23.27 -1.29 -3.74
CA TYR A 320 22.12 -1.30 -4.65
C TYR A 320 22.53 -1.00 -6.10
N LEU A 321 23.45 -0.04 -6.30
CA LEU A 321 23.99 0.27 -7.63
C LEU A 321 24.80 -0.91 -8.19
N ASP A 322 25.57 -1.60 -7.35
CA ASP A 322 26.35 -2.77 -7.72
C ASP A 322 25.44 -3.97 -8.06
N ALA A 323 24.32 -4.13 -7.34
CA ALA A 323 23.30 -5.13 -7.66
C ALA A 323 22.61 -4.84 -9.01
N LEU A 324 22.23 -3.59 -9.28
CA LEU A 324 21.64 -3.20 -10.56
C LEU A 324 22.63 -3.37 -11.74
N ALA A 325 23.91 -3.08 -11.51
CA ALA A 325 24.95 -3.26 -12.53
C ALA A 325 25.12 -4.74 -12.92
N GLN A 326 24.94 -5.67 -11.98
CA GLN A 326 25.01 -7.11 -12.29
C GLN A 326 23.87 -7.59 -13.19
N PHE A 327 22.69 -6.97 -13.12
CA PHE A 327 21.57 -7.32 -14.00
C PHE A 327 21.75 -6.79 -15.44
N GLN A 328 22.49 -5.70 -15.64
CA GLN A 328 22.73 -5.14 -16.98
C GLN A 328 23.70 -5.95 -17.84
N VAL A 329 24.49 -6.86 -17.24
CA VAL A 329 25.53 -7.61 -17.97
C VAL A 329 24.96 -8.79 -18.77
N TYR A 330 23.70 -9.19 -18.54
CA TYR A 330 23.14 -10.38 -19.19
C TYR A 330 22.47 -10.14 -20.55
N ASP A 331 22.30 -8.89 -20.99
CA ASP A 331 21.56 -8.57 -22.22
C ASP A 331 22.45 -8.42 -23.49
N GLU A 332 23.78 -8.58 -23.42
CA GLU A 332 24.67 -8.27 -24.56
C GLU A 332 25.27 -9.48 -25.30
N ASP A 333 25.02 -10.74 -24.90
CA ASP A 333 25.71 -11.91 -25.47
C ASP A 333 24.85 -12.86 -26.34
N ASP A 334 23.61 -12.53 -26.71
CA ASP A 334 22.76 -13.38 -27.57
C ASP A 334 22.54 -12.82 -29.00
N ASP A 335 23.62 -12.36 -29.63
CA ASP A 335 23.67 -12.09 -31.07
C ASP A 335 24.81 -12.91 -31.72
N GLY A 336 24.58 -14.21 -31.93
CA GLY A 336 25.36 -14.94 -32.94
C GLY A 336 25.37 -16.47 -32.86
N GLU A 337 24.44 -17.14 -33.57
CA GLU A 337 24.67 -17.75 -34.91
C GLU A 337 23.41 -18.35 -35.53
#